data_AF-A0A7S3CFN5-F1
#
_entry.id   AF-A0A7S3CFN5-F1
#
_cell.length_a   1.000
_cell.length_b   1.000
_cell.length_c   1.000
_cell.angle_alpha   90.00
_cell.angle_beta   90.00
_cell.angle_gamma   90.00
#
_symmetry.space_group_name_H-M   'P 1'
#
loop_
_entity.id
_entity.type
_entity.pdbx_description
1 polymer ?
#
loop_
_entity_poly.entity_id
_entity_poly.type
_entity_poly.pdbx_seq_one_letter_code
_entity_poly.pdbx_strand_id
1 'polypeptide(L)'
;SGTIWQLFATIAPAISIGLVYNDVTGGAIGVTEILISEACCGIVYALCGSLSIGVFRSTGPLLAYVKILYKWSADNYGSLDFLLFYAWTGIWLGIWLTVAAVAEVSVLTRYCGRFTEEILALMVSMVFVVSACEELTAEITQTYDLSFVCLFMGTFS
;
A
#
# COMPACT_ATOMS: atom_id res chain seq x y z
N SER A 1 -9.92 -23.22 -9.33
CA SER A 1 -10.48 -22.03 -10.01
C SER A 1 -10.21 -20.75 -9.22
N GLY A 2 -10.56 -20.66 -7.92
CA GLY A 2 -10.37 -19.41 -7.14
C GLY A 2 -8.92 -18.93 -6.91
N THR A 3 -7.94 -19.82 -6.79
CA THR A 3 -6.54 -19.45 -6.51
C THR A 3 -5.90 -18.64 -7.66
N ILE A 4 -6.25 -18.96 -8.91
CA ILE A 4 -5.74 -18.26 -10.09
C ILE A 4 -6.31 -16.86 -10.16
N TRP A 5 -7.61 -16.70 -9.88
CA TRP A 5 -8.24 -15.38 -9.79
C TRP A 5 -7.61 -14.53 -8.68
N GLN A 6 -7.40 -15.13 -7.50
CA GLN A 6 -6.77 -14.43 -6.39
C GLN A 6 -5.34 -14.00 -6.72
N LEU A 7 -4.56 -14.83 -7.43
CA LEU A 7 -3.21 -14.48 -7.88
C LEU A 7 -3.22 -13.22 -8.74
N PHE A 8 -4.13 -13.11 -9.72
CA PHE A 8 -4.23 -11.92 -10.56
C PHE A 8 -4.74 -10.69 -9.78
N ALA A 9 -5.72 -10.89 -8.88
CA ALA A 9 -6.23 -9.83 -8.02
C ALA A 9 -5.18 -9.30 -7.04
N THR A 10 -4.20 -10.12 -6.64
CA THR A 10 -3.14 -9.71 -5.72
C THR A 10 -1.90 -9.17 -6.42
N ILE A 11 -1.53 -9.68 -7.59
CA ILE A 11 -0.35 -9.18 -8.30
C ILE A 11 -0.56 -7.74 -8.80
N ALA A 12 -1.73 -7.43 -9.40
CA ALA A 12 -1.92 -6.12 -10.04
C ALA A 12 -1.75 -4.93 -9.06
N PRO A 13 -2.36 -4.94 -7.85
CA PRO A 13 -2.16 -3.83 -6.92
C PRO A 13 -0.81 -3.89 -6.21
N ALA A 14 -0.11 -5.04 -6.21
CA ALA A 14 1.22 -5.15 -5.61
C ALA A 14 2.26 -4.49 -6.52
N ILE A 15 2.11 -4.66 -7.84
CA ILE A 15 2.89 -3.94 -8.84
C ILE A 15 2.61 -2.44 -8.76
N SER A 16 1.33 -2.02 -8.73
CA SER A 16 0.95 -0.61 -8.62
C SER A 16 1.58 0.05 -7.38
N ILE A 17 1.41 -0.56 -6.21
CA ILE A 17 2.03 -0.06 -4.98
C ILE A 17 3.55 -0.06 -5.08
N GLY A 18 4.17 -1.12 -5.60
CA GLY A 18 5.61 -1.21 -5.80
C GLY A 18 6.18 -0.10 -6.70
N LEU A 19 5.45 0.31 -7.74
CA LEU A 19 5.84 1.45 -8.58
C LEU A 19 5.82 2.75 -7.79
N VAL A 20 4.78 2.99 -6.99
CA VAL A 20 4.71 4.18 -6.14
C VAL A 20 5.81 4.16 -5.06
N TYR A 21 6.19 2.99 -4.53
CA TYR A 21 7.33 2.86 -3.62
C TYR A 21 8.64 3.28 -4.31
N ASN A 22 8.87 2.83 -5.54
CA ASN A 22 10.05 3.18 -6.31
C ASN A 22 10.14 4.70 -6.53
N ASP A 23 9.01 5.33 -6.88
CA ASP A 23 8.94 6.77 -7.13
C ASP A 23 9.12 7.60 -5.84
N VAL A 24 8.53 7.16 -4.74
CA VAL A 24 8.60 7.86 -3.45
C VAL A 24 9.99 7.74 -2.81
N THR A 25 10.66 6.60 -2.98
CA THR A 25 11.95 6.31 -2.34
C THR A 25 13.16 6.56 -3.25
N GLY A 26 12.95 7.16 -4.43
CA GLY A 26 14.02 7.46 -5.38
C GLY A 26 14.77 6.22 -5.87
N GLY A 27 14.09 5.07 -5.94
CA GLY A 27 14.65 3.79 -6.36
C GLY A 27 15.32 2.96 -5.25
N ALA A 28 15.17 3.33 -3.98
CA ALA A 28 15.71 2.53 -2.87
C ALA A 28 14.91 1.24 -2.61
N ILE A 29 13.59 1.24 -2.88
CA ILE A 29 12.72 0.07 -2.80
C ILE A 29 11.97 -0.07 -4.13
N GLY A 30 12.33 -1.10 -4.90
CA GLY A 30 11.71 -1.39 -6.19
C GLY A 30 10.50 -2.32 -6.10
N VAL A 31 9.88 -2.54 -7.26
CA VAL A 31 8.72 -3.44 -7.40
C VAL A 31 9.09 -4.89 -7.06
N THR A 32 10.29 -5.31 -7.44
CA THR A 32 10.80 -6.68 -7.21
C THR A 32 10.95 -7.00 -5.73
N GLU A 33 11.47 -6.07 -4.94
CA GLU A 33 11.69 -6.19 -3.51
C GLU A 33 10.37 -6.33 -2.77
N ILE A 34 9.37 -5.53 -3.14
CA ILE A 34 8.01 -5.62 -2.59
C ILE A 34 7.37 -6.97 -2.94
N LEU A 35 7.45 -7.40 -4.21
CA LEU A 35 6.87 -8.68 -4.63
C LEU A 35 7.49 -9.88 -3.90
N ILE A 36 8.82 -9.90 -3.76
CA ILE A 36 9.52 -10.96 -3.04
C ILE A 36 9.17 -10.91 -1.54
N SER A 37 9.12 -9.72 -0.95
CA SER A 37 8.74 -9.55 0.46
C SER A 37 7.32 -10.05 0.73
N GLU A 38 6.34 -9.66 -0.08
CA GLU A 38 4.95 -10.10 0.07
C GLU A 38 4.81 -11.62 -0.15
N ALA A 39 5.53 -12.19 -1.12
CA ALA A 39 5.53 -13.63 -1.36
C ALA A 39 6.13 -14.40 -0.18
N CYS A 40 7.28 -13.97 0.36
CA CYS A 40 7.90 -14.59 1.53
C CYS A 40 7.02 -14.48 2.77
N CYS A 41 6.47 -13.30 3.06
CA CYS A 41 5.52 -13.11 4.17
C CYS A 41 4.27 -13.97 4.00
N GLY A 42 3.74 -14.08 2.79
CA GLY A 42 2.58 -14.92 2.47
C GLY A 42 2.85 -16.41 2.71
N ILE A 43 4.04 -16.92 2.33
CA ILE A 43 4.43 -18.31 2.58
C ILE A 43 4.56 -18.57 4.09
N VAL A 44 5.25 -17.68 4.82
CA VAL A 44 5.41 -17.80 6.28
C VAL A 44 4.04 -17.76 6.97
N TYR A 45 3.17 -16.85 6.56
CA TYR A 45 1.80 -16.76 7.08
C TYR A 45 0.96 -18.00 6.75
N ALA A 46 1.11 -18.58 5.56
CA ALA A 46 0.40 -19.80 5.19
C ALA A 46 0.85 -21.04 6.01
N LEU A 47 2.12 -21.10 6.42
CA LEU A 47 2.67 -22.20 7.22
C LEU A 47 2.39 -22.06 8.71
N CYS A 48 2.40 -20.82 9.24
CA CYS A 48 2.30 -20.55 10.68
C CYS A 48 0.93 -20.00 11.11
N GLY A 49 0.08 -19.57 10.19
CA GLY A 49 -1.21 -18.92 10.46
C GLY A 49 -2.32 -19.92 10.83
N SER A 50 -3.11 -19.57 11.84
CA SER A 50 -4.22 -20.38 12.36
C SER A 50 -5.51 -20.31 11.53
N LEU A 51 -5.62 -19.37 10.57
CA LEU A 51 -6.73 -19.27 9.62
C LEU A 51 -6.28 -18.55 8.34
N SER A 52 -5.89 -19.33 7.31
CA SER A 52 -5.28 -18.85 6.06
C SER A 52 -6.24 -18.13 5.08
N ILE A 53 -7.29 -17.47 5.58
CA ILE A 53 -8.26 -16.74 4.74
C ILE A 53 -7.77 -15.32 4.42
N GLY A 54 -6.84 -14.77 5.19
CA GLY A 54 -6.28 -13.42 5.01
C GLY A 54 -5.19 -13.36 3.93
N VAL A 55 -5.24 -12.33 3.08
CA VAL A 55 -4.17 -11.98 2.15
C VAL A 55 -3.29 -10.91 2.77
N PHE A 56 -1.98 -11.18 2.87
CA PHE A 56 -1.01 -10.20 3.31
C PHE A 56 -0.67 -9.25 2.15
N ARG A 57 -0.75 -7.93 2.41
CA ARG A 57 -0.43 -6.89 1.43
C ARG A 57 0.08 -5.64 2.13
N SER A 58 1.05 -4.96 1.52
CA SER A 58 1.38 -3.57 1.81
C SER A 58 0.16 -2.67 1.53
N THR A 59 -0.19 -1.80 2.48
CA THR A 59 -1.37 -0.93 2.39
C THR A 59 -0.99 0.55 2.24
N GLY A 60 -1.92 1.37 1.77
CA GLY A 60 -1.72 2.81 1.58
C GLY A 60 -1.21 3.56 2.82
N PRO A 61 -1.68 3.27 4.05
CA PRO A 61 -1.12 3.89 5.26
C PRO A 61 0.36 3.58 5.49
N LEU A 62 0.80 2.36 5.18
CA LEU A 62 2.22 1.99 5.28
C LEU A 62 3.06 2.77 4.26
N LEU A 63 2.55 2.93 3.03
CA LEU A 63 3.20 3.74 2.01
C LEU A 63 3.31 5.22 2.43
N ALA A 64 2.25 5.79 3.02
CA ALA A 64 2.28 7.14 3.57
C ALA A 64 3.32 7.29 4.69
N TYR A 65 3.40 6.29 5.59
CA TYR A 65 4.45 6.22 6.61
C TYR A 65 5.85 6.22 5.99
N VAL A 66 6.10 5.36 5.00
CA VAL A 66 7.41 5.27 4.33
C VAL A 66 7.78 6.57 3.61
N LYS A 67 6.80 7.25 2.99
CA LYS A 67 7.00 8.57 2.39
C LYS A 67 7.47 9.61 3.39
N ILE A 68 6.84 9.64 4.57
CA ILE A 68 7.22 10.55 5.66
C ILE A 68 8.59 10.18 6.20
N LEU A 69 8.87 8.89 6.37
CA LEU A 69 10.14 8.37 6.84
C LEU A 69 11.29 8.75 5.90
N TYR A 70 11.08 8.61 4.59
CA TYR A 70 12.06 8.95 3.57
C TYR A 70 12.37 10.46 3.58
N LYS A 71 11.33 11.31 3.63
CA LYS A 71 11.50 12.77 3.76
C LYS A 71 12.25 13.14 5.03
N TRP A 72 11.85 12.58 6.16
CA TRP A 72 12.50 12.84 7.44
C TRP A 72 13.97 12.41 7.45
N SER A 73 14.28 11.26 6.85
CA SER A 73 15.66 10.78 6.70
C SER A 73 16.49 11.76 5.86
N ALA A 74 15.94 12.20 4.71
CA ALA A 74 16.60 13.14 3.82
C ALA A 74 16.89 14.50 4.48
N ASP A 75 15.93 15.00 5.27
CA ASP A 75 16.05 16.31 5.93
C ASP A 75 17.08 16.31 7.08
N ASN A 76 17.26 15.19 7.79
CA ASN A 76 18.10 15.14 9.00
C ASN A 76 19.51 14.56 8.76
N TYR A 77 19.65 13.58 7.87
CA TYR A 77 20.90 12.80 7.71
C TYR A 77 21.40 12.75 6.25
N GLY A 78 20.72 13.42 5.31
CA GLY A 78 21.02 13.34 3.88
C GLY A 78 20.55 12.02 3.25
N SER A 79 21.10 11.64 2.09
CA SER A 79 20.76 10.38 1.41
C SER A 79 21.34 9.12 2.07
N LEU A 80 22.14 9.28 3.14
CA LEU A 80 22.76 8.17 3.83
C LEU A 80 21.76 7.45 4.74
N ASP A 81 21.56 6.17 4.44
CA ASP A 81 20.99 5.13 5.30
C ASP A 81 19.49 5.15 5.60
N PHE A 82 18.65 5.60 4.65
CA PHE A 82 17.19 5.34 4.69
C PHE A 82 16.88 3.85 4.95
N LEU A 83 17.60 2.95 4.27
CA LEU A 83 17.37 1.51 4.37
C LEU A 83 17.73 0.95 5.76
N LEU A 84 18.80 1.46 6.38
CA LEU A 84 19.20 1.08 7.74
C LEU A 84 18.19 1.60 8.77
N PHE A 85 17.74 2.85 8.61
CA PHE A 85 16.72 3.41 9.48
C PHE A 85 15.39 2.66 9.34
N TYR A 86 15.00 2.32 8.11
CA TYR A 86 13.83 1.50 7.83
C TYR A 86 13.94 0.12 8.51
N ALA A 87 15.07 -0.56 8.36
CA ALA A 87 15.33 -1.84 9.04
C ALA A 87 15.29 -1.71 10.57
N TRP A 88 15.86 -0.64 11.13
CA TRP A 88 15.84 -0.37 12.56
C TRP A 88 14.42 -0.20 13.09
N THR A 89 13.57 0.58 12.39
CA THR A 89 12.16 0.71 12.77
C THR A 89 11.42 -0.63 12.69
N GLY A 90 11.76 -1.49 11.72
CA GLY A 90 11.23 -2.85 11.62
C GLY A 90 11.61 -3.75 12.80
N ILE A 91 12.86 -3.67 13.29
CA ILE A 91 13.31 -4.41 14.49
C ILE A 91 12.50 -3.97 15.71
N TRP A 92 12.35 -2.66 15.93
CA TRP A 92 11.55 -2.14 17.04
C TRP A 92 10.08 -2.56 16.93
N LEU A 93 9.50 -2.50 15.73
CA LEU A 93 8.14 -2.99 15.50
C LEU A 93 8.00 -4.47 15.88
N GLY A 94 8.96 -5.33 15.52
CA GLY A 94 8.97 -6.74 15.91
C GLY A 94 9.04 -6.96 17.43
N ILE A 95 9.84 -6.15 18.14
CA ILE A 95 9.93 -6.18 19.61
C ILE A 95 8.56 -5.82 20.21
N TRP A 96 7.97 -4.71 19.77
CA TRP A 96 6.66 -4.26 20.27
C TRP A 96 5.55 -5.26 19.95
N LEU A 97 5.57 -5.87 18.77
CA LEU A 97 4.62 -6.93 18.40
C LEU A 97 4.75 -8.16 19.29
N THR A 98 5.99 -8.56 19.63
CA THR A 98 6.23 -9.70 20.52
C THR A 98 5.74 -9.41 21.94
N VAL A 99 6.03 -8.20 22.46
CA VAL A 99 5.53 -7.76 23.77
C VAL A 99 4.00 -7.72 23.77
N ALA A 100 3.37 -7.18 22.72
CA ALA A 100 1.92 -7.13 22.58
C ALA A 100 1.28 -8.53 22.49
N ALA A 101 1.96 -9.49 21.84
CA ALA A 101 1.50 -10.87 21.75
C ALA A 101 1.52 -11.56 23.13
N VAL A 102 2.59 -11.37 23.91
CA VAL A 102 2.68 -11.92 25.28
C VAL A 102 1.69 -11.24 26.23
N ALA A 103 1.43 -9.95 26.05
CA ALA A 103 0.45 -9.19 26.83
C ALA A 103 -1.02 -9.44 26.41
N GLU A 104 -1.28 -10.38 25.51
CA GLU A 104 -2.60 -10.71 24.98
C GLU A 104 -3.40 -9.49 24.50
N VAL A 105 -2.74 -8.55 23.81
CA VAL A 105 -3.39 -7.35 23.24
C VAL A 105 -4.53 -7.72 22.28
N SER A 106 -4.57 -8.95 21.77
CA SER A 106 -5.71 -9.51 21.04
C SER A 106 -7.05 -9.35 21.77
N VAL A 107 -7.09 -9.33 23.11
CA VAL A 107 -8.34 -9.05 23.86
C VAL A 107 -8.87 -7.64 23.57
N LEU A 108 -7.99 -6.68 23.26
CA LEU A 108 -8.36 -5.30 22.92
C LEU A 108 -9.24 -5.23 21.66
N THR A 109 -9.08 -6.18 20.73
CA THR A 109 -9.90 -6.25 19.51
C THR A 109 -11.40 -6.43 19.82
N ARG A 110 -11.77 -6.96 21.00
CA ARG A 110 -13.18 -7.04 21.44
C ARG A 110 -13.81 -5.68 21.71
N TYR A 111 -13.01 -4.64 21.96
CA TYR A 111 -13.49 -3.28 22.13
C TYR A 111 -13.69 -2.56 20.80
N CYS A 112 -13.09 -3.06 19.70
CA CYS A 112 -13.48 -2.63 18.36
C CYS A 112 -14.87 -3.20 18.07
N GLY A 113 -15.88 -2.33 18.18
CA GLY A 113 -17.24 -2.71 17.86
C GLY A 113 -17.46 -2.86 16.36
N ARG A 114 -18.53 -3.59 16.00
CA ARG A 114 -19.00 -3.75 14.61
C ARG A 114 -19.14 -2.43 13.85
N PHE A 115 -19.52 -1.36 14.55
CA PHE A 115 -19.62 -0.02 13.96
C PHE A 115 -18.26 0.48 13.42
N THR A 116 -17.17 0.27 14.18
CA THR A 116 -15.84 0.68 13.75
C THR A 116 -15.36 -0.16 12.57
N GLU A 117 -15.65 -1.46 12.55
CA GLU A 117 -15.32 -2.34 11.43
C GLU A 117 -16.04 -1.93 10.15
N GLU A 118 -17.34 -1.60 10.23
CA GLU A 118 -18.13 -1.12 9.11
C GLU A 118 -17.61 0.23 8.58
N ILE A 119 -17.22 1.16 9.46
CA ILE A 119 -16.60 2.43 9.06
C ILE A 119 -15.25 2.21 8.37
N LEU A 120 -14.41 1.33 8.90
CA LEU A 120 -13.11 1.02 8.31
C LEU A 120 -13.26 0.38 6.93
N ALA A 121 -14.22 -0.53 6.76
CA ALA A 121 -14.54 -1.13 5.48
C ALA A 121 -15.06 -0.08 4.47
N LEU A 122 -15.89 0.86 4.91
CA LEU A 122 -16.37 1.97 4.08
C LEU A 122 -15.22 2.92 3.69
N MET A 123 -14.32 3.24 4.62
CA MET A 123 -13.16 4.09 4.34
C MET A 123 -12.26 3.47 3.26
N VAL A 124 -11.94 2.18 3.38
CA VAL A 124 -11.10 1.49 2.40
C VAL A 124 -11.80 1.40 1.04
N SER A 125 -13.10 1.08 1.01
CA SER A 125 -13.84 1.02 -0.26
C SER A 125 -13.95 2.39 -0.94
N MET A 126 -14.16 3.45 -0.17
CA MET A 126 -14.17 4.83 -0.67
C MET A 126 -12.81 5.21 -1.28
N VAL A 127 -11.70 4.85 -0.64
CA VAL A 127 -10.35 5.07 -1.20
C VAL A 127 -10.18 4.37 -2.53
N PHE A 128 -10.60 3.10 -2.66
CA PHE A 128 -10.53 2.38 -3.94
C PHE A 128 -11.37 3.04 -5.04
N VAL A 129 -12.58 3.53 -4.72
CA VAL A 129 -13.43 4.22 -5.69
C VAL A 129 -12.78 5.53 -6.16
N VAL A 130 -12.22 6.33 -5.25
CA VAL A 130 -11.53 7.57 -5.60
C VAL A 130 -10.33 7.29 -6.51
N SER A 131 -9.48 6.33 -6.15
CA SER A 131 -8.33 5.95 -6.99
C SER A 131 -8.75 5.48 -8.39
N ALA A 132 -9.84 4.71 -8.49
CA ALA A 132 -10.37 4.30 -9.79
C ALA A 132 -10.89 5.48 -10.63
N CYS A 133 -11.55 6.45 -10.00
CA CYS A 133 -12.02 7.67 -10.68
C CYS A 133 -10.85 8.54 -11.17
N GLU A 134 -9.78 8.66 -10.38
CA GLU A 134 -8.56 9.39 -10.75
C GLU A 134 -7.89 8.76 -11.98
N GLU A 135 -7.74 7.44 -12.01
CA GLU A 135 -7.18 6.69 -13.15
C GLU A 135 -8.03 6.88 -14.42
N LEU A 136 -9.37 6.77 -14.31
CA LEU A 136 -10.28 6.99 -15.45
C LEU A 136 -10.19 8.41 -16.01
N THR A 137 -10.07 9.41 -15.14
CA THR A 137 -9.98 10.82 -15.56
C THR A 137 -8.64 11.11 -16.23
N ALA A 138 -7.55 10.50 -15.76
CA ALA A 138 -6.24 10.61 -16.38
C ALA A 138 -6.23 9.98 -17.79
N GLU A 139 -6.81 8.79 -17.96
CA GLU A 139 -6.92 8.10 -19.25
C GLU A 139 -7.76 8.90 -20.25
N ILE A 140 -8.88 9.46 -19.78
CA ILE A 140 -9.75 10.34 -20.58
C ILE A 140 -8.95 11.58 -21.03
N THR A 141 -8.23 12.25 -20.12
CA THR A 141 -7.42 13.44 -20.43
C THR A 141 -6.31 13.12 -21.44
N GLN A 142 -5.76 11.91 -21.42
CA GLN A 142 -4.74 11.47 -22.36
C GLN A 142 -5.29 11.05 -23.73
N THR A 143 -6.54 10.54 -23.78
CA THR A 143 -7.22 10.14 -25.02
C THR A 143 -7.81 11.34 -25.77
N TYR A 144 -8.29 12.36 -25.05
CA TYR A 144 -8.66 13.65 -25.62
C TYR A 144 -7.43 14.56 -25.66
N ASP A 145 -6.57 14.33 -26.66
CA ASP A 145 -5.48 15.24 -27.02
C ASP A 145 -6.01 16.68 -27.00
N LEU A 146 -5.37 17.57 -26.24
CA LEU A 146 -5.80 18.96 -25.95
C LEU A 146 -6.10 19.77 -27.23
N SER A 147 -5.65 19.28 -28.40
CA SER A 147 -5.94 19.83 -29.71
C SER A 147 -7.41 19.66 -30.19
N PHE A 148 -8.15 18.62 -29.78
CA PHE A 148 -9.53 18.40 -30.26
C PHE A 148 -10.58 19.19 -29.45
N VAL A 149 -10.33 19.42 -28.16
CA VAL A 149 -11.18 20.24 -27.29
C VAL A 149 -11.02 21.74 -27.60
N CYS A 150 -9.79 22.21 -27.88
CA CYS A 150 -9.57 23.57 -28.37
C CYS A 150 -10.22 23.82 -29.74
N LEU A 151 -10.26 22.82 -30.63
CA LEU A 151 -10.88 22.94 -31.95
C LEU A 151 -12.42 23.04 -31.85
N PHE A 152 -13.05 22.31 -30.92
CA PHE A 152 -14.50 22.40 -30.70
C PHE A 152 -14.94 23.64 -29.89
N MET A 153 -14.12 24.13 -28.94
CA MET A 153 -14.42 25.39 -28.23
C MET A 153 -14.08 26.65 -29.05
N GLY A 154 -13.11 26.59 -29.96
CA GLY A 154 -12.70 27.72 -30.80
C GLY A 154 -13.63 28.02 -31.98
N THR A 155 -14.56 27.14 -32.31
CA THR A 155 -15.53 27.34 -33.41
C THR A 155 -16.87 27.95 -32.93
N PHE A 156 -16.99 28.21 -31.62
CA PHE A 156 -18.16 28.87 -30.99
C PHE A 156 -17.83 30.26 -30.39
N SER A 157 -16.74 30.91 -30.83
CA SER A 157 -16.51 32.34 -30.61
C SER A 157 -16.50 33.12 -31.91
#